data_AF-A0A838Y3Z9-F1
#
_entry.id   AF-A0A838Y3Z9-F1
#
_cell.length_a   1.000
_cell.length_b   1.000
_cell.length_c   1.000
_cell.angle_alpha   90.00
_cell.angle_beta   90.00
_cell.angle_gamma   90.00
#
_symmetry.space_group_name_H-M   'P 1'
#
loop_
_entity.id
_entity.type
_entity.pdbx_description
1 polymer ?
#
loop_
_entity_poly.entity_id
_entity_poly.type
_entity_poly.pdbx_seq_one_letter_code
_entity_poly.pdbx_strand_id
1 'polypeptide(L)'
;MMIVLAYFLCTRNRKFVNPTLLTVNPSHGYRMQQEDEALIYSNNVLTEDADGHHWVVVKETCDLANDDDALLVHAVEVIRQAYGEDEIRRIAEEAAISLPEPAEGLAGSFDTEAIMAAFRKSIPDPDREGRKPPQLANYRSETAELIARAALAKVYGFEIPPALHAAKPNRVQPILGFDGWTVALTSSDGLCLVLIQVKGTDDRTRPPGEAAKLVVECGKAVADKAKLNDFLMACVVRCQGTEYAAMLLGMVSELETMGMIPNTLLSPVIVRGQVEADLADLQSLRDATISYLHAKARGMTLSLGTELNAFGRAAMDKARSND
;
A
#
# COMPACT_ATOMS: atom_id res chain seq x y z
N MET A 1 36.52 -40.88 2.14
CA MET A 1 35.10 -41.26 2.20
C MET A 1 34.71 -41.40 3.67
N MET A 2 33.58 -40.82 4.03
CA MET A 2 32.97 -40.66 5.37
C MET A 2 33.56 -39.59 6.31
N ILE A 3 32.67 -38.61 6.49
CA ILE A 3 32.61 -37.45 7.37
C ILE A 3 32.16 -37.91 8.75
N VAL A 4 32.85 -37.46 9.81
CA VAL A 4 32.27 -37.15 11.12
C VAL A 4 33.15 -36.07 11.74
N LEU A 5 32.62 -34.86 11.98
CA LEU A 5 33.20 -33.97 12.98
C LEU A 5 32.11 -33.11 13.61
N ALA A 6 31.76 -33.48 14.84
CA ALA A 6 31.07 -32.62 15.80
C ALA A 6 32.14 -31.98 16.70
N TYR A 7 32.14 -30.65 16.85
CA TYR A 7 32.84 -29.94 17.94
C TYR A 7 32.09 -28.63 18.20
N PHE A 8 31.36 -28.50 19.32
CA PHE A 8 31.80 -28.06 20.67
C PHE A 8 31.76 -26.54 20.86
N LEU A 9 30.76 -26.13 21.63
CA LEU A 9 30.71 -24.89 22.41
C LEU A 9 31.92 -24.82 23.35
N CYS A 10 32.63 -23.69 23.38
CA CYS A 10 33.41 -23.33 24.56
C CYS A 10 33.43 -21.81 24.75
N THR A 11 32.94 -21.45 25.93
CA THR A 11 32.84 -20.13 26.55
C THR A 11 34.21 -19.63 27.02
N ARG A 12 34.45 -18.30 26.99
CA ARG A 12 35.26 -17.62 28.03
C ARG A 12 35.16 -16.08 27.98
N ASN A 13 34.45 -15.54 28.97
CA ASN A 13 34.76 -14.38 29.81
C ASN A 13 35.65 -13.24 29.27
N ARG A 14 35.06 -12.04 29.15
CA ARG A 14 35.67 -10.80 29.66
C ARG A 14 34.63 -9.90 30.35
N LYS A 15 35.12 -9.24 31.39
CA LYS A 15 34.42 -8.55 32.47
C LYS A 15 33.80 -7.21 32.03
N PHE A 16 32.71 -6.89 32.73
CA PHE A 16 32.11 -5.58 32.98
C PHE A 16 32.95 -4.34 32.60
N VAL A 17 32.36 -3.53 31.72
CA VAL A 17 32.54 -2.07 31.67
C VAL A 17 31.12 -1.47 31.56
N ASN A 18 30.86 -0.46 32.40
CA ASN A 18 29.63 0.35 32.49
C ASN A 18 28.90 0.55 31.14
N PRO A 19 27.59 0.29 31.05
CA PRO A 19 26.76 0.97 30.06
C PRO A 19 26.43 2.34 30.62
N THR A 20 27.25 3.34 30.29
CA THR A 20 26.77 4.71 30.31
C THR A 20 25.59 4.75 29.35
N LEU A 21 24.42 5.07 29.90
CA LEU A 21 23.20 5.42 29.19
C LEU A 21 23.53 6.35 28.01
N LEU A 22 23.64 5.79 26.81
CA LEU A 22 23.38 6.53 25.59
C LEU A 22 21.87 6.49 25.41
N THR A 23 21.21 7.46 26.04
CA THR A 23 19.93 7.96 25.58
C THR A 23 20.09 8.39 24.13
N VAL A 24 19.79 7.48 23.21
CA VAL A 24 19.55 7.83 21.81
C VAL A 24 18.27 8.64 21.82
N ASN A 25 18.43 9.93 21.53
CA ASN A 25 17.39 10.92 21.50
C ASN A 25 16.50 10.62 20.27
N PRO A 26 15.22 10.20 20.42
CA PRO A 26 14.32 10.05 19.29
C PRO A 26 13.71 11.42 19.02
N SER A 27 14.52 12.34 18.50
CA SER A 27 14.06 13.69 18.20
C SER A 27 14.71 14.20 16.93
N HIS A 28 14.54 13.46 15.84
CA HIS A 28 14.46 14.04 14.49
C HIS A 28 13.11 13.62 13.90
N GLY A 29 12.05 14.09 14.55
CA GLY A 29 10.77 14.24 13.87
C GLY A 29 10.98 15.32 12.81
N TYR A 30 10.96 14.90 11.55
CA TYR A 30 10.74 15.82 10.45
C TYR A 30 9.40 16.51 10.71
N ARG A 31 9.47 17.77 11.15
CA ARG A 31 8.35 18.68 11.15
C ARG A 31 8.16 19.13 9.70
N MET A 32 7.62 18.23 8.88
CA MET A 32 7.01 18.59 7.61
C MET A 32 5.91 19.61 7.91
N GLN A 33 5.72 20.55 6.99
CA GLN A 33 4.68 21.58 7.04
C GLN A 33 3.31 20.90 7.23
N GLN A 34 2.86 20.83 8.49
CA GLN A 34 1.75 19.99 8.94
C GLN A 34 0.38 20.67 8.77
N GLU A 35 0.31 21.80 8.07
CA GLU A 35 -0.89 22.65 8.07
C GLU A 35 -1.82 22.43 6.86
N ASP A 36 -1.36 21.81 5.75
CA ASP A 36 -2.22 21.56 4.56
C ASP A 36 -2.49 20.07 4.24
N GLU A 37 -1.75 19.10 4.81
CA GLU A 37 -2.09 17.65 4.73
C GLU A 37 -3.38 17.28 5.50
N ALA A 38 -3.97 18.23 6.22
CA ALA A 38 -5.02 17.98 7.20
C ALA A 38 -6.41 17.67 6.61
N LEU A 39 -6.65 17.89 5.31
CA LEU A 39 -8.02 17.89 4.75
C LEU A 39 -8.36 16.74 3.80
N ILE A 40 -7.41 16.04 3.19
CA ILE A 40 -7.74 14.94 2.26
C ILE A 40 -8.30 13.73 3.00
N TYR A 41 -9.43 13.20 2.50
CA TYR A 41 -10.27 12.15 3.10
C TYR A 41 -10.96 12.54 4.40
N SER A 42 -10.91 13.82 4.80
CA SER A 42 -11.54 14.29 6.04
C SER A 42 -13.07 14.42 5.93
N ASN A 43 -13.60 14.63 4.72
CA ASN A 43 -15.03 14.64 4.44
C ASN A 43 -15.55 13.21 4.30
N ASN A 44 -15.80 12.57 5.44
CA ASN A 44 -16.27 11.20 5.48
C ASN A 44 -17.40 10.95 6.50
N VAL A 45 -18.19 9.92 6.22
CA VAL A 45 -19.26 9.44 7.10
C VAL A 45 -19.04 7.96 7.38
N LEU A 46 -18.71 7.64 8.63
CA LEU A 46 -18.52 6.28 9.11
C LEU A 46 -19.82 5.71 9.69
N THR A 47 -20.10 4.46 9.35
CA THR A 47 -21.22 3.69 9.90
C THR A 47 -20.75 2.31 10.34
N GLU A 48 -21.42 1.75 11.33
CA GLU A 48 -21.15 0.41 11.87
C GLU A 48 -22.46 -0.40 11.84
N ASP A 49 -22.37 -1.69 11.51
CA ASP A 49 -23.50 -2.61 11.63
C ASP A 49 -23.42 -3.49 12.89
N ALA A 50 -24.50 -4.23 13.17
CA ALA A 50 -24.64 -5.00 14.40
C ALA A 50 -23.57 -6.09 14.58
N ASP A 51 -22.94 -6.53 13.49
CA ASP A 51 -21.90 -7.55 13.49
C ASP A 51 -20.50 -6.93 13.62
N GLY A 52 -20.39 -5.62 13.86
CA GLY A 52 -19.12 -4.92 14.05
C GLY A 52 -18.34 -4.75 12.74
N HIS A 53 -19.02 -4.70 11.60
CA HIS A 53 -18.40 -4.26 10.34
C HIS A 53 -18.55 -2.75 10.18
N HIS A 54 -17.49 -2.14 9.65
CA HIS A 54 -17.43 -0.69 9.48
C HIS A 54 -17.48 -0.33 8.00
N TRP A 55 -18.20 0.75 7.69
CA TRP A 55 -18.44 1.20 6.32
C TRP A 55 -18.34 2.71 6.26
N VAL A 56 -17.50 3.21 5.37
CA VAL A 56 -17.26 4.65 5.23
C VAL A 56 -17.58 5.15 3.84
N VAL A 57 -18.18 6.33 3.78
CA VAL A 57 -18.34 7.11 2.56
C VAL A 57 -17.36 8.27 2.62
N VAL A 58 -16.46 8.37 1.64
CA VAL A 58 -15.49 9.46 1.52
C VAL A 58 -15.78 10.25 0.24
N LYS A 59 -15.84 11.57 0.36
CA LYS A 59 -16.25 12.45 -0.73
C LYS A 59 -15.17 13.47 -1.03
N GLU A 60 -14.34 13.14 -2.02
CA GLU A 60 -13.35 14.04 -2.58
C GLU A 60 -13.78 14.57 -3.95
N THR A 61 -13.15 15.65 -4.37
CA THR A 61 -13.31 16.27 -5.69
C THR A 61 -11.96 16.72 -6.19
N CYS A 62 -11.69 16.47 -7.47
CA CYS A 62 -10.45 16.86 -8.13
C CYS A 62 -10.75 17.66 -9.40
N ASP A 63 -10.17 18.85 -9.50
CA ASP A 63 -10.16 19.64 -10.72
C ASP A 63 -8.87 19.39 -11.51
N LEU A 64 -8.95 18.57 -12.55
CA LEU A 64 -7.80 18.25 -13.41
C LEU A 64 -7.30 19.44 -14.25
N ALA A 65 -8.02 20.56 -14.30
CA ALA A 65 -7.52 21.78 -14.93
C ALA A 65 -6.61 22.59 -14.01
N ASN A 66 -6.61 22.28 -12.71
CA ASN A 66 -5.73 22.87 -11.72
C ASN A 66 -4.60 21.88 -11.39
N ASP A 67 -3.39 22.16 -11.86
CA ASP A 67 -2.23 21.31 -11.57
C ASP A 67 -1.96 21.22 -10.06
N ASP A 68 -2.30 22.23 -9.27
CA ASP A 68 -2.11 22.28 -7.82
C ASP A 68 -3.35 21.79 -7.05
N ASP A 69 -4.27 21.07 -7.70
CA ASP A 69 -5.39 20.42 -7.03
C ASP A 69 -4.89 19.46 -5.93
N ALA A 70 -5.43 19.63 -4.72
CA ALA A 70 -4.92 18.95 -3.53
C ALA A 70 -5.05 17.42 -3.62
N LEU A 71 -6.11 16.90 -4.25
CA LEU A 71 -6.27 15.44 -4.41
C LEU A 71 -5.29 14.91 -5.46
N LEU A 72 -5.06 15.66 -6.55
CA LEU A 72 -4.08 15.28 -7.57
C LEU A 72 -2.65 15.28 -7.01
N VAL A 73 -2.26 16.32 -6.28
CA VAL A 73 -0.95 16.41 -5.61
C VAL A 73 -0.77 15.26 -4.63
N HIS A 74 -1.78 15.00 -3.79
CA HIS A 74 -1.76 13.87 -2.87
C HIS A 74 -1.62 12.52 -3.60
N ALA A 75 -2.33 12.33 -4.72
CA ALA A 75 -2.20 11.12 -5.54
C ALA A 75 -0.79 10.89 -6.04
N VAL A 76 -0.13 11.97 -6.50
CA VAL A 76 1.26 11.92 -6.97
C VAL A 76 2.21 11.48 -5.86
N GLU A 77 2.05 12.04 -4.65
CA GLU A 77 2.85 11.65 -3.48
C GLU A 77 2.64 10.18 -3.13
N VAL A 78 1.39 9.72 -3.07
CA VAL A 78 1.05 8.32 -2.77
C VAL A 78 1.66 7.37 -3.82
N ILE A 79 1.61 7.74 -5.11
CA ILE A 79 2.24 6.95 -6.18
C ILE A 79 3.75 6.88 -5.99
N ARG A 80 4.42 8.03 -5.81
CA ARG A 80 5.87 8.10 -5.63
C ARG A 80 6.33 7.30 -4.39
N GLN A 81 5.63 7.44 -3.27
CA GLN A 81 5.89 6.67 -2.05
C GLN A 81 5.69 5.17 -2.26
N ALA A 82 4.60 4.75 -2.92
CA ALA A 82 4.35 3.34 -3.20
C ALA A 82 5.45 2.71 -4.07
N TYR A 83 6.01 3.48 -5.01
CA TYR A 83 7.12 3.04 -5.85
C TYR A 83 8.48 3.11 -5.16
N GLY A 84 8.56 3.68 -3.95
CA GLY A 84 9.76 3.69 -3.11
C GLY A 84 10.68 4.89 -3.35
N GLU A 85 10.13 6.05 -3.73
CA GLU A 85 10.94 7.25 -4.02
C GLU A 85 11.88 7.61 -2.84
N ASP A 86 11.35 7.65 -1.62
CA ASP A 86 12.13 8.02 -0.43
C ASP A 86 13.25 7.03 -0.12
N GLU A 87 13.01 5.74 -0.35
CA GLU A 87 14.03 4.70 -0.15
C GLU A 87 15.14 4.81 -1.19
N ILE A 88 14.80 5.09 -2.46
CA ILE A 88 15.79 5.33 -3.50
C ILE A 88 16.59 6.60 -3.22
N ARG A 89 15.93 7.67 -2.75
CA ARG A 89 16.61 8.90 -2.32
C ARG A 89 17.62 8.61 -1.21
N ARG A 90 17.19 7.91 -0.16
CA ARG A 90 18.06 7.51 0.96
C ARG A 90 19.27 6.68 0.50
N ILE A 91 19.05 5.67 -0.34
CA ILE A 91 20.13 4.84 -0.90
C ILE A 91 21.09 5.67 -1.74
N ALA A 92 20.59 6.59 -2.55
CA ALA A 92 21.43 7.45 -3.39
C ALA A 92 22.28 8.41 -2.54
N GLU A 93 21.69 9.04 -1.53
CA GLU A 93 22.40 9.92 -0.59
C GLU A 93 23.47 9.17 0.21
N GLU A 94 23.17 7.96 0.70
CA GLU A 94 24.16 7.11 1.38
C GLU A 94 25.29 6.70 0.44
N ALA A 95 24.96 6.27 -0.78
CA ALA A 95 25.94 5.88 -1.79
C ALA A 95 26.87 7.04 -2.15
N ALA A 96 26.37 8.27 -2.25
CA ALA A 96 27.18 9.46 -2.54
C ALA A 96 28.30 9.68 -1.50
N ILE A 97 28.10 9.23 -0.25
CA ILE A 97 29.07 9.40 0.84
C ILE A 97 30.11 8.25 0.87
N SER A 98 29.73 7.05 0.41
CA SER A 98 30.52 5.83 0.63
C SER A 98 30.81 5.02 -0.64
N LEU A 99 31.03 5.68 -1.78
CA LEU A 99 31.43 4.99 -3.01
C LEU A 99 32.75 4.23 -2.79
N PRO A 100 32.77 2.88 -2.94
CA PRO A 100 33.97 2.09 -2.72
C PRO A 100 35.02 2.36 -3.80
N GLU A 101 36.29 2.47 -3.41
CA GLU A 101 37.39 2.53 -4.38
C GLU A 101 37.61 1.16 -5.07
N PRO A 102 37.94 1.11 -6.37
CA PRO A 102 38.19 2.25 -7.27
C PRO A 102 36.90 2.64 -8.04
N ALA A 103 36.15 3.60 -7.52
CA ALA A 103 35.08 4.29 -8.24
C ALA A 103 35.66 5.43 -9.12
N GLU A 104 36.80 5.18 -9.79
CA GLU A 104 37.42 6.16 -10.68
C GLU A 104 36.41 6.59 -11.75
N GLY A 105 36.03 7.88 -11.74
CA GLY A 105 35.02 8.47 -12.63
C GLY A 105 33.57 8.46 -12.10
N LEU A 106 33.22 7.58 -11.15
CA LEU A 106 31.86 7.52 -10.57
C LEU A 106 31.66 8.59 -9.49
N ALA A 107 32.65 8.84 -8.64
CA ALA A 107 32.53 9.82 -7.56
C ALA A 107 32.35 11.27 -8.07
N GLY A 108 32.88 11.59 -9.25
CA GLY A 108 32.71 12.91 -9.88
C GLY A 108 31.45 13.08 -10.73
N SER A 109 30.68 12.00 -10.96
CA SER A 109 29.48 11.99 -11.81
C SER A 109 28.22 11.48 -11.10
N PHE A 110 28.33 11.15 -9.81
CA PHE A 110 27.20 10.72 -9.00
C PHE A 110 26.29 11.91 -8.69
N ASP A 111 25.12 11.93 -9.31
CA ASP A 111 24.13 13.00 -9.19
C ASP A 111 22.80 12.39 -8.70
N THR A 112 22.46 12.69 -7.45
CA THR A 112 21.21 12.24 -6.83
C THR A 112 20.00 12.71 -7.62
N GLU A 113 20.00 13.93 -8.18
CA GLU A 113 18.87 14.44 -8.96
C GLU A 113 18.69 13.68 -10.27
N ALA A 114 19.80 13.31 -10.94
CA ALA A 114 19.74 12.46 -12.12
C ALA A 114 19.19 11.06 -11.79
N ILE A 115 19.53 10.49 -10.62
CA ILE A 115 19.00 9.21 -10.14
C ILE A 115 17.50 9.33 -9.85
N MET A 116 17.06 10.39 -9.18
CA MET A 116 15.65 10.62 -8.89
C MET A 116 14.83 10.82 -10.17
N ALA A 117 15.36 11.57 -11.14
CA ALA A 117 14.75 11.72 -12.45
C ALA A 117 14.66 10.37 -13.21
N ALA A 118 15.67 9.51 -13.10
CA ALA A 118 15.64 8.17 -13.67
C ALA A 118 14.59 7.28 -12.97
N PHE A 119 14.48 7.38 -11.64
CA PHE A 119 13.45 6.70 -10.86
C PHE A 119 12.05 7.12 -11.30
N ARG A 120 11.76 8.42 -11.37
CA ARG A 120 10.44 8.95 -11.76
C ARG A 120 10.05 8.50 -13.17
N LYS A 121 10.99 8.51 -14.11
CA LYS A 121 10.80 7.95 -15.47
C LYS A 121 10.49 6.45 -15.50
N SER A 122 10.74 5.71 -14.42
CA SER A 122 10.44 4.28 -14.31
C SER A 122 9.02 3.99 -13.79
N ILE A 123 8.33 4.95 -13.17
CA ILE A 123 6.91 4.83 -12.81
C ILE A 123 6.08 4.52 -14.07
N PRO A 124 5.00 3.71 -14.03
CA PRO A 124 4.24 3.33 -15.21
C PRO A 124 3.87 4.51 -16.10
N ASP A 125 4.09 4.34 -17.40
CA ASP A 125 3.82 5.35 -18.42
C ASP A 125 2.48 5.03 -19.09
N PRO A 126 1.44 5.86 -18.89
CA PRO A 126 0.12 5.67 -19.50
C PRO A 126 0.15 5.55 -21.03
N ASP A 127 1.16 6.11 -21.70
CA ASP A 127 1.31 6.03 -23.16
C ASP A 127 1.93 4.71 -23.64
N ARG A 128 2.58 3.95 -22.73
CA ARG A 128 3.21 2.66 -23.06
C ARG A 128 2.31 1.45 -22.90
N GLU A 129 1.09 1.62 -22.39
CA GLU A 129 0.14 0.51 -22.22
C GLU A 129 -0.54 0.04 -23.52
N GLY A 130 -0.30 0.73 -24.63
CA GLY A 130 -0.88 0.41 -25.92
C GLY A 130 -2.37 0.77 -26.01
N ARG A 131 -3.08 0.15 -26.95
CA ARG A 131 -4.50 0.49 -27.25
C ARG A 131 -5.49 -0.28 -26.39
N LYS A 132 -5.26 -0.35 -25.07
CA LYS A 132 -6.26 -0.94 -24.17
C LYS A 132 -7.47 -0.02 -24.06
N PRO A 133 -8.69 -0.58 -23.95
CA PRO A 133 -9.85 0.20 -23.54
C PRO A 133 -9.59 0.86 -22.17
N PRO A 134 -10.07 2.10 -21.93
CA PRO A 134 -9.82 2.83 -20.67
C PRO A 134 -10.11 2.02 -19.40
N GLN A 135 -11.20 1.26 -19.38
CA GLN A 135 -11.59 0.42 -18.26
C GLN A 135 -10.67 -0.78 -18.00
N LEU A 136 -9.78 -1.10 -18.95
CA LEU A 136 -8.76 -2.15 -18.85
C LEU A 136 -7.34 -1.59 -18.77
N ALA A 137 -7.18 -0.27 -18.69
CA ALA A 137 -5.88 0.37 -18.49
C ALA A 137 -5.37 0.08 -17.08
N ASN A 138 -4.12 -0.40 -16.97
CA ASN A 138 -3.55 -0.80 -15.69
C ASN A 138 -3.26 0.42 -14.82
N TYR A 139 -2.76 1.51 -15.39
CA TYR A 139 -2.52 2.77 -14.67
C TYR A 139 -3.79 3.27 -13.97
N ARG A 140 -4.95 3.13 -14.61
CA ARG A 140 -6.25 3.54 -14.04
C ARG A 140 -6.57 2.73 -12.80
N SER A 141 -6.48 1.39 -12.90
CA SER A 141 -6.76 0.50 -11.78
C SER A 141 -5.75 0.70 -10.65
N GLU A 142 -4.46 0.79 -10.99
CA GLU A 142 -3.38 0.93 -10.03
C GLU A 142 -3.46 2.27 -9.26
N THR A 143 -3.75 3.39 -9.94
CA THR A 143 -3.99 4.66 -9.24
C THR A 143 -5.18 4.55 -8.29
N ALA A 144 -6.27 3.88 -8.69
CA ALA A 144 -7.43 3.67 -7.82
C ALA A 144 -7.07 2.82 -6.58
N GLU A 145 -6.26 1.78 -6.75
CA GLU A 145 -5.77 0.92 -5.66
C GLU A 145 -4.91 1.69 -4.66
N LEU A 146 -3.99 2.51 -5.16
CA LEU A 146 -3.09 3.31 -4.36
C LEU A 146 -3.83 4.38 -3.54
N ILE A 147 -4.77 5.09 -4.17
CA ILE A 147 -5.63 6.07 -3.50
C ILE A 147 -6.56 5.41 -2.48
N ALA A 148 -7.19 4.29 -2.83
CA ALA A 148 -8.02 3.54 -1.90
C ALA A 148 -7.24 3.14 -0.64
N ARG A 149 -6.00 2.67 -0.80
CA ARG A 149 -5.14 2.33 0.33
C ARG A 149 -4.79 3.55 1.19
N ALA A 150 -4.47 4.69 0.58
CA ALA A 150 -4.19 5.92 1.31
C ALA A 150 -5.43 6.42 2.10
N ALA A 151 -6.61 6.36 1.47
CA ALA A 151 -7.87 6.72 2.12
C ALA A 151 -8.19 5.79 3.30
N LEU A 152 -8.04 4.48 3.12
CA LEU A 152 -8.23 3.50 4.21
C LEU A 152 -7.28 3.75 5.37
N ALA A 153 -6.00 4.05 5.10
CA ALA A 153 -5.02 4.40 6.12
C ALA A 153 -5.43 5.65 6.90
N LYS A 154 -5.84 6.71 6.20
CA LYS A 154 -6.28 7.97 6.83
C LYS A 154 -7.53 7.80 7.69
N VAL A 155 -8.53 7.08 7.18
CA VAL A 155 -9.85 6.97 7.82
C VAL A 155 -9.86 5.92 8.94
N TYR A 156 -9.26 4.76 8.71
CA TYR A 156 -9.29 3.65 9.65
C TYR A 156 -8.01 3.51 10.49
N GLY A 157 -7.01 4.35 10.27
CA GLY A 157 -5.73 4.31 10.98
C GLY A 157 -4.90 3.08 10.64
N PHE A 158 -5.03 2.55 9.42
CA PHE A 158 -4.18 1.45 8.98
C PHE A 158 -2.75 1.93 8.71
N GLU A 159 -1.78 1.08 9.02
CA GLU A 159 -0.38 1.35 8.72
C GLU A 159 -0.05 0.83 7.33
N ILE A 160 0.65 1.63 6.54
CA ILE A 160 1.04 1.33 5.16
C ILE A 160 2.47 0.76 5.16
N PRO A 161 2.64 -0.58 5.16
CA PRO A 161 3.95 -1.18 5.03
C PRO A 161 4.55 -0.90 3.64
N PRO A 162 5.86 -1.15 3.45
CA PRO A 162 6.49 -0.97 2.15
C PRO A 162 5.74 -1.72 1.04
N ALA A 163 5.33 -0.99 0.01
CA ALA A 163 4.46 -1.54 -1.02
C ALA A 163 5.19 -2.55 -1.92
N LEU A 164 4.45 -3.53 -2.44
CA LEU A 164 4.95 -4.48 -3.44
C LEU A 164 5.25 -3.82 -4.79
N HIS A 165 4.64 -2.67 -5.09
CA HIS A 165 4.88 -1.86 -6.30
C HIS A 165 6.36 -1.59 -6.55
N ALA A 166 7.12 -1.25 -5.50
CA ALA A 166 8.55 -0.96 -5.59
C ALA A 166 9.39 -2.13 -6.14
N ALA A 167 9.00 -3.38 -5.85
CA ALA A 167 9.74 -4.60 -6.20
C ALA A 167 9.16 -5.33 -7.42
N LYS A 168 8.18 -4.73 -8.08
CA LYS A 168 7.43 -5.33 -9.17
C LYS A 168 8.35 -5.55 -10.39
N PRO A 169 8.50 -6.81 -10.88
CA PRO A 169 9.41 -7.09 -12.00
C PRO A 169 9.03 -6.35 -13.29
N ASN A 170 7.72 -6.18 -13.51
CA ASN A 170 7.19 -5.43 -14.63
C ASN A 170 6.19 -4.38 -14.12
N ARG A 171 6.61 -3.11 -14.12
CA ARG A 171 5.81 -2.00 -13.59
C ARG A 171 4.47 -1.81 -14.29
N VAL A 172 4.30 -2.29 -15.53
CA VAL A 172 3.02 -2.18 -16.27
C VAL A 172 2.08 -3.38 -16.11
N GLN A 173 2.40 -4.41 -15.32
CA GLN A 173 1.47 -5.53 -15.02
C GLN A 173 0.67 -5.27 -13.74
N PRO A 174 -0.37 -6.02 -13.36
CA PRO A 174 -0.94 -5.89 -12.01
C PRO A 174 -0.03 -6.56 -10.95
N ILE A 175 -0.20 -6.23 -9.67
CA ILE A 175 0.43 -6.97 -8.57
C ILE A 175 -0.27 -8.33 -8.43
N LEU A 176 0.51 -9.37 -8.16
CA LEU A 176 -0.05 -10.71 -7.95
C LEU A 176 -0.84 -10.76 -6.65
N GLY A 177 -1.97 -11.47 -6.67
CA GLY A 177 -2.72 -11.78 -5.46
C GLY A 177 -3.89 -10.84 -5.22
N PHE A 178 -3.62 -9.71 -4.57
CA PHE A 178 -4.62 -8.78 -4.07
C PHE A 178 -4.35 -7.37 -4.59
N ASP A 179 -5.40 -6.59 -4.77
CA ASP A 179 -5.33 -5.18 -5.16
C ASP A 179 -4.53 -4.35 -4.13
N GLY A 180 -4.54 -4.78 -2.86
CA GLY A 180 -3.62 -4.27 -1.87
C GLY A 180 -3.62 -5.03 -0.56
N TRP A 181 -2.71 -4.65 0.32
CA TRP A 181 -2.71 -5.06 1.72
C TRP A 181 -2.16 -3.94 2.58
N THR A 182 -2.48 -4.04 3.85
CA THR A 182 -1.98 -3.15 4.89
C THR A 182 -2.07 -3.89 6.22
N VAL A 183 -1.61 -3.28 7.30
CA VAL A 183 -1.74 -3.86 8.63
C VAL A 183 -2.48 -2.88 9.53
N ALA A 184 -3.29 -3.40 10.45
CA ALA A 184 -4.00 -2.58 11.40
C ALA A 184 -3.56 -2.94 12.82
N LEU A 185 -3.06 -1.96 13.56
CA LEU A 185 -2.84 -2.12 14.99
C LEU A 185 -4.20 -2.13 15.69
N THR A 186 -4.53 -3.26 16.31
CA THR A 186 -5.79 -3.44 17.07
C THR A 186 -5.61 -3.24 18.57
N SER A 187 -4.36 -3.30 19.05
CA SER A 187 -3.91 -2.92 20.40
C SER A 187 -2.38 -2.87 20.42
N SER A 188 -1.75 -2.57 21.56
CA SER A 188 -0.29 -2.42 21.71
C SER A 188 0.54 -3.60 21.20
N ASP A 189 -0.04 -4.80 21.08
CA ASP A 189 0.65 -6.03 20.63
C ASP A 189 -0.12 -6.80 19.55
N GLY A 190 -1.24 -6.28 19.05
CA GLY A 190 -2.15 -7.00 18.15
C GLY A 190 -2.15 -6.43 16.74
N LEU A 191 -1.55 -7.12 15.78
CA LEU A 191 -1.58 -6.78 14.35
C LEU A 191 -2.68 -7.58 13.64
N CYS A 192 -3.56 -6.90 12.92
CA CYS A 192 -4.50 -7.52 11.99
C CYS A 192 -3.97 -7.43 10.56
N LEU A 193 -4.10 -8.53 9.81
CA LEU A 193 -3.89 -8.51 8.37
C LEU A 193 -5.09 -7.83 7.72
N VAL A 194 -4.84 -6.79 6.93
CA VAL A 194 -5.89 -6.14 6.14
C VAL A 194 -5.70 -6.48 4.68
N LEU A 195 -6.66 -7.19 4.10
CA LEU A 195 -6.70 -7.52 2.68
C LEU A 195 -7.60 -6.51 1.98
N ILE A 196 -7.06 -5.79 0.99
CA ILE A 196 -7.77 -4.73 0.27
C ILE A 196 -8.18 -5.27 -1.09
N GLN A 197 -9.44 -5.03 -1.48
CA GLN A 197 -9.97 -5.30 -2.81
C GLN A 197 -10.61 -4.03 -3.34
N VAL A 198 -10.24 -3.60 -4.54
CA VAL A 198 -10.61 -2.29 -5.08
C VAL A 198 -11.26 -2.45 -6.44
N LYS A 199 -12.34 -1.71 -6.68
CA LYS A 199 -12.88 -1.51 -8.03
C LYS A 199 -13.16 -0.05 -8.28
N GLY A 200 -12.49 0.49 -9.30
CA GLY A 200 -12.80 1.80 -9.86
C GLY A 200 -13.92 1.71 -10.89
N THR A 201 -14.95 2.55 -10.79
CA THR A 201 -16.07 2.59 -11.74
C THR A 201 -16.71 3.97 -11.91
N ASP A 202 -17.06 4.29 -13.16
CA ASP A 202 -17.86 5.46 -13.55
C ASP A 202 -19.35 5.11 -13.78
N ASP A 203 -19.76 3.88 -13.42
CA ASP A 203 -21.13 3.41 -13.53
C ASP A 203 -22.09 4.29 -12.72
N ARG A 204 -23.18 4.78 -13.34
CA ARG A 204 -24.14 5.67 -12.67
C ARG A 204 -25.12 4.94 -11.76
N THR A 205 -25.16 3.62 -11.78
CA THR A 205 -26.03 2.81 -10.94
C THR A 205 -25.53 2.72 -9.50
N ARG A 206 -26.45 2.42 -8.57
CA ARG A 206 -26.19 2.18 -7.14
C ARG A 206 -26.97 0.94 -6.68
N PRO A 207 -26.32 -0.10 -6.17
CA PRO A 207 -24.87 -0.35 -6.22
C PRO A 207 -24.36 -0.41 -7.67
N PRO A 208 -23.10 -0.02 -7.94
CA PRO A 208 -22.53 -0.17 -9.28
C PRO A 208 -22.32 -1.66 -9.62
N GLY A 209 -22.31 -1.99 -10.92
CA GLY A 209 -22.11 -3.38 -11.38
C GLY A 209 -20.81 -4.03 -10.88
N GLU A 210 -19.79 -3.23 -10.57
CA GLU A 210 -18.52 -3.71 -9.99
C GLU A 210 -18.66 -4.21 -8.55
N ALA A 211 -19.67 -3.77 -7.78
CA ALA A 211 -19.87 -4.19 -6.40
C ALA A 211 -20.09 -5.71 -6.29
N ALA A 212 -20.83 -6.30 -7.22
CA ALA A 212 -21.05 -7.75 -7.26
C ALA A 212 -19.74 -8.53 -7.51
N LYS A 213 -18.79 -7.96 -8.25
CA LYS A 213 -17.47 -8.59 -8.46
C LYS A 213 -16.63 -8.55 -7.19
N LEU A 214 -16.65 -7.40 -6.48
CA LEU A 214 -15.97 -7.29 -5.18
C LEU A 214 -16.50 -8.29 -4.16
N VAL A 215 -17.81 -8.54 -4.10
CA VAL A 215 -18.37 -9.58 -3.21
C VAL A 215 -17.67 -10.94 -3.43
N VAL A 216 -17.53 -11.35 -4.70
CA VAL A 216 -16.89 -12.62 -5.05
C VAL A 216 -15.40 -12.61 -4.73
N GLU A 217 -14.71 -11.51 -5.03
CA GLU A 217 -13.28 -11.36 -4.78
C GLU A 217 -12.95 -11.38 -3.28
N CYS A 218 -13.73 -10.67 -2.45
CA CYS A 218 -13.61 -10.67 -1.00
C CYS A 218 -13.86 -12.06 -0.38
N GLY A 219 -14.88 -12.80 -0.85
CA GLY A 219 -15.11 -14.16 -0.37
C GLY A 219 -13.95 -15.11 -0.71
N LYS A 220 -13.34 -14.96 -1.90
CA LYS A 220 -12.15 -15.74 -2.28
C LYS A 220 -10.90 -15.33 -1.52
N ALA A 221 -10.77 -14.05 -1.20
CA ALA A 221 -9.59 -13.49 -0.56
C ALA A 221 -9.21 -14.18 0.76
N VAL A 222 -10.21 -14.58 1.54
CA VAL A 222 -10.03 -15.26 2.84
C VAL A 222 -10.05 -16.79 2.76
N ALA A 223 -10.41 -17.34 1.60
CA ALA A 223 -10.59 -18.79 1.41
C ALA A 223 -9.42 -19.45 0.65
N ASP A 224 -8.74 -18.71 -0.23
CA ASP A 224 -7.65 -19.22 -1.05
C ASP A 224 -6.31 -19.21 -0.29
N LYS A 225 -6.05 -20.30 0.45
CA LYS A 225 -4.86 -20.44 1.29
C LYS A 225 -3.55 -20.37 0.52
N ALA A 226 -3.50 -20.98 -0.67
CA ALA A 226 -2.28 -21.00 -1.48
C ALA A 226 -1.91 -19.58 -1.91
N LYS A 227 -2.90 -18.84 -2.42
CA LYS A 227 -2.76 -17.44 -2.81
C LYS A 227 -2.38 -16.54 -1.63
N LEU A 228 -2.98 -16.75 -0.46
CA LEU A 228 -2.63 -16.03 0.76
C LEU A 228 -1.19 -16.30 1.21
N ASN A 229 -0.74 -17.55 1.15
CA ASN A 229 0.62 -17.92 1.54
C ASN A 229 1.66 -17.28 0.60
N ASP A 230 1.50 -17.44 -0.72
CA ASP A 230 2.39 -16.82 -1.72
C ASP A 230 2.50 -15.29 -1.52
N PHE A 231 1.35 -14.67 -1.25
CA PHE A 231 1.27 -13.24 -1.02
C PHE A 231 1.97 -12.81 0.28
N LEU A 232 1.70 -13.48 1.40
CA LEU A 232 2.33 -13.17 2.69
C LEU A 232 3.84 -13.35 2.63
N MET A 233 4.33 -14.39 1.95
CA MET A 233 5.76 -14.59 1.75
C MET A 233 6.40 -13.44 0.97
N ALA A 234 5.74 -12.92 -0.07
CA ALA A 234 6.20 -11.74 -0.78
C ALA A 234 6.24 -10.50 0.15
N CYS A 235 5.24 -10.35 1.01
CA CYS A 235 5.18 -9.26 1.98
C CYS A 235 6.30 -9.36 3.04
N VAL A 236 6.60 -10.56 3.55
CA VAL A 236 7.70 -10.81 4.51
C VAL A 236 9.02 -10.35 3.92
N VAL A 237 9.33 -10.78 2.69
CA VAL A 237 10.58 -10.39 2.00
C VAL A 237 10.64 -8.87 1.85
N ARG A 238 9.54 -8.24 1.44
CA ARG A 238 9.49 -6.80 1.23
C ARG A 238 9.65 -5.99 2.53
N CYS A 239 9.20 -6.55 3.64
CA CYS A 239 9.26 -5.95 4.97
C CYS A 239 10.52 -6.35 5.74
N GLN A 240 11.51 -7.00 5.11
CA GLN A 240 12.76 -7.37 5.78
C GLN A 240 13.41 -6.14 6.42
N GLY A 241 13.79 -6.26 7.69
CA GLY A 241 14.40 -5.17 8.47
C GLY A 241 13.39 -4.18 9.09
N THR A 242 12.10 -4.35 8.85
CA THR A 242 11.02 -3.63 9.55
C THR A 242 10.46 -4.46 10.69
N GLU A 243 9.70 -3.84 11.59
CA GLU A 243 9.00 -4.54 12.68
C GLU A 243 7.93 -5.53 12.17
N TYR A 244 7.42 -5.37 10.95
CA TYR A 244 6.36 -6.19 10.39
C TYR A 244 6.80 -7.60 9.98
N ALA A 245 8.08 -7.83 9.67
CA ALA A 245 8.55 -9.10 9.11
C ALA A 245 8.25 -10.31 10.02
N ALA A 246 8.54 -10.18 11.32
CA ALA A 246 8.30 -11.25 12.28
C ALA A 246 6.79 -11.52 12.46
N MET A 247 5.98 -10.47 12.46
CA MET A 247 4.53 -10.58 12.61
C MET A 247 3.90 -11.28 11.39
N LEU A 248 4.33 -10.94 10.18
CA LEU A 248 3.87 -11.59 8.95
C LEU A 248 4.26 -13.08 8.90
N LEU A 249 5.45 -13.44 9.39
CA LEU A 249 5.83 -14.86 9.56
C LEU A 249 4.93 -15.59 10.56
N GLY A 250 4.50 -14.91 11.63
CA GLY A 250 3.49 -15.41 12.56
C GLY A 250 2.17 -15.73 11.86
N MET A 251 1.68 -14.82 11.03
CA MET A 251 0.45 -15.01 10.23
C MET A 251 0.57 -16.16 9.23
N VAL A 252 1.75 -16.36 8.61
CA VAL A 252 2.01 -17.55 7.78
C VAL A 252 1.90 -18.83 8.61
N SER A 253 2.47 -18.84 9.82
CA SER A 253 2.36 -19.99 10.72
C SER A 253 0.91 -20.24 11.15
N GLU A 254 0.11 -19.20 11.42
CA GLU A 254 -1.32 -19.33 11.71
C GLU A 254 -2.08 -19.93 10.52
N LEU A 255 -1.83 -19.42 9.30
CA LEU A 255 -2.46 -19.93 8.08
C LEU A 255 -2.16 -21.42 7.86
N GLU A 256 -0.92 -21.86 8.07
CA GLU A 256 -0.51 -23.26 7.89
C GLU A 256 -1.07 -24.18 8.99
N THR A 257 -1.11 -23.72 10.25
CA THR A 257 -1.52 -24.54 11.39
C THR A 257 -3.03 -24.56 11.63
N MET A 258 -3.70 -23.43 11.44
CA MET A 258 -5.13 -23.25 11.69
C MET A 258 -5.94 -23.29 10.40
N GLY A 259 -5.30 -23.16 9.25
CA GLY A 259 -5.97 -23.06 7.96
C GLY A 259 -6.63 -21.72 7.70
N MET A 260 -6.39 -20.71 8.54
CA MET A 260 -6.93 -19.35 8.45
C MET A 260 -6.06 -18.40 9.30
N ILE A 261 -6.24 -17.10 9.10
CA ILE A 261 -5.61 -16.05 9.93
C ILE A 261 -6.74 -15.42 10.74
N PRO A 262 -6.92 -15.77 12.03
CA PRO A 262 -8.10 -15.39 12.80
C PRO A 262 -8.37 -13.87 12.80
N ASN A 263 -7.30 -13.08 12.83
CA ASN A 263 -7.34 -11.63 12.89
C ASN A 263 -7.22 -11.01 11.48
N THR A 264 -8.15 -11.37 10.59
CA THR A 264 -8.22 -10.82 9.23
C THR A 264 -9.30 -9.76 9.11
N LEU A 265 -8.94 -8.63 8.49
CA LEU A 265 -9.85 -7.61 8.03
C LEU A 265 -9.93 -7.63 6.50
N LEU A 266 -11.14 -7.56 5.97
CA LEU A 266 -11.38 -7.32 4.55
C LEU A 266 -11.76 -5.86 4.34
N SER A 267 -11.07 -5.17 3.43
CA SER A 267 -11.40 -3.80 3.05
C SER A 267 -11.82 -3.74 1.59
N PRO A 268 -13.09 -4.03 1.27
CA PRO A 268 -13.64 -3.78 -0.06
C PRO A 268 -13.77 -2.26 -0.29
N VAL A 269 -13.25 -1.77 -1.41
CA VAL A 269 -13.30 -0.36 -1.77
C VAL A 269 -13.89 -0.17 -3.16
N ILE A 270 -14.89 0.70 -3.27
CA ILE A 270 -15.40 1.18 -4.54
C ILE A 270 -14.89 2.61 -4.75
N VAL A 271 -14.12 2.83 -5.80
CA VAL A 271 -13.70 4.17 -6.21
C VAL A 271 -14.61 4.65 -7.33
N ARG A 272 -15.37 5.71 -7.08
CA ARG A 272 -16.25 6.37 -8.02
C ARG A 272 -15.47 7.50 -8.69
N GLY A 273 -15.50 7.57 -10.01
CA GLY A 273 -14.94 8.72 -10.72
C GLY A 273 -15.86 9.94 -10.61
N GLN A 274 -16.76 10.05 -11.58
CA GLN A 274 -17.65 11.21 -11.71
C GLN A 274 -18.87 11.18 -10.79
N VAL A 275 -19.24 10.00 -10.29
CA VAL A 275 -20.42 9.84 -9.44
C VAL A 275 -20.01 10.07 -7.99
N GLU A 276 -20.78 10.89 -7.27
CA GLU A 276 -20.54 11.10 -5.85
C GLU A 276 -20.76 9.79 -5.07
N ALA A 277 -19.86 9.51 -4.13
CA ALA A 277 -19.90 8.31 -3.32
C ALA A 277 -21.08 8.34 -2.34
N ASP A 278 -21.71 7.18 -2.16
CA ASP A 278 -22.90 7.03 -1.31
C ASP A 278 -22.90 5.67 -0.63
N LEU A 279 -23.45 5.60 0.58
CA LEU A 279 -23.52 4.35 1.34
C LEU A 279 -24.25 3.24 0.56
N ALA A 280 -25.19 3.59 -0.31
CA ALA A 280 -25.88 2.66 -1.20
C ALA A 280 -24.95 1.97 -2.22
N ASP A 281 -23.78 2.55 -2.55
CA ASP A 281 -22.78 1.88 -3.39
C ASP A 281 -22.28 0.58 -2.72
N LEU A 282 -22.26 0.56 -1.37
CA LEU A 282 -21.75 -0.56 -0.57
C LEU A 282 -22.83 -1.59 -0.22
N GLN A 283 -24.11 -1.37 -0.57
CA GLN A 283 -25.21 -2.20 -0.08
C GLN A 283 -24.99 -3.69 -0.37
N SER A 284 -24.58 -4.05 -1.59
CA SER A 284 -24.31 -5.46 -1.93
C SER A 284 -23.17 -6.08 -1.13
N LEU A 285 -22.18 -5.29 -0.70
CA LEU A 285 -21.08 -5.76 0.14
C LEU A 285 -21.53 -5.98 1.58
N ARG A 286 -22.36 -5.06 2.09
CA ARG A 286 -22.97 -5.13 3.43
C ARG A 286 -23.89 -6.34 3.56
N ASP A 287 -24.69 -6.61 2.53
CA ASP A 287 -25.60 -7.76 2.51
C ASP A 287 -24.86 -9.10 2.39
N ALA A 288 -23.61 -9.07 1.93
CA ALA A 288 -22.80 -10.27 1.66
C ALA A 288 -21.76 -10.58 2.73
N THR A 289 -21.78 -9.91 3.89
CA THR A 289 -20.78 -10.08 4.97
C THR A 289 -20.60 -11.53 5.42
N ILE A 290 -21.66 -12.34 5.40
CA ILE A 290 -21.59 -13.77 5.70
C ILE A 290 -20.60 -14.54 4.78
N SER A 291 -20.39 -14.04 3.56
CA SER A 291 -19.45 -14.62 2.59
C SER A 291 -17.98 -14.35 2.94
N TYR A 292 -17.71 -13.48 3.91
CA TYR A 292 -16.37 -13.13 4.37
C TYR A 292 -15.85 -14.05 5.49
N LEU A 293 -16.61 -15.10 5.81
CA LEU A 293 -16.24 -16.16 6.74
C LEU A 293 -15.87 -15.60 8.13
N HIS A 294 -14.59 -15.67 8.49
CA HIS A 294 -14.07 -15.25 9.80
C HIS A 294 -13.65 -13.78 9.82
N ALA A 295 -13.51 -13.12 8.66
CA ALA A 295 -12.97 -11.78 8.58
C ALA A 295 -14.03 -10.71 8.87
N LYS A 296 -13.62 -9.62 9.52
CA LYS A 296 -14.45 -8.42 9.65
C LYS A 296 -14.22 -7.48 8.47
N ALA A 297 -15.30 -6.92 7.93
CA ALA A 297 -15.23 -5.90 6.90
C ALA A 297 -14.98 -4.49 7.48
N ARG A 298 -14.07 -3.75 6.83
CA ARG A 298 -13.91 -2.30 6.95
C ARG A 298 -13.95 -1.71 5.53
N GLY A 299 -15.16 -1.59 4.99
CA GLY A 299 -15.38 -1.20 3.60
C GLY A 299 -15.42 0.32 3.39
N MET A 300 -15.22 0.74 2.14
CA MET A 300 -15.20 2.16 1.75
C MET A 300 -15.81 2.37 0.36
N THR A 301 -16.55 3.46 0.19
CA THR A 301 -16.78 4.07 -1.12
C THR A 301 -16.14 5.45 -1.13
N LEU A 302 -15.41 5.77 -2.20
CA LEU A 302 -14.65 7.01 -2.35
C LEU A 302 -15.01 7.63 -3.70
N SER A 303 -15.42 8.89 -3.74
CA SER A 303 -15.54 9.62 -5.00
C SER A 303 -14.36 10.55 -5.23
N LEU A 304 -13.93 10.66 -6.48
CA LEU A 304 -12.86 11.58 -6.91
C LEU A 304 -13.40 12.87 -7.55
N GLY A 305 -14.69 12.89 -7.95
CA GLY A 305 -15.30 14.03 -8.63
C GLY A 305 -14.86 14.24 -10.08
N THR A 306 -14.11 13.30 -10.66
CA THR A 306 -13.57 13.37 -12.03
C THR A 306 -13.49 11.98 -12.66
N GLU A 307 -13.33 11.89 -13.98
CA GLU A 307 -13.28 10.61 -14.69
C GLU A 307 -12.02 9.81 -14.31
N LEU A 308 -12.19 8.51 -13.99
CA LEU A 308 -11.12 7.69 -13.42
C LEU A 308 -9.91 7.53 -14.33
N ASN A 309 -10.13 7.37 -15.63
CA ASN A 309 -9.05 7.21 -16.59
C ASN A 309 -8.27 8.52 -16.76
N ALA A 310 -8.95 9.67 -16.83
CA ALA A 310 -8.30 10.98 -16.87
C ALA A 310 -7.49 11.26 -15.61
N PHE A 311 -8.06 10.98 -14.43
CA PHE A 311 -7.37 11.13 -13.15
C PHE A 311 -6.13 10.24 -13.06
N GLY A 312 -6.28 8.94 -13.36
CA GLY A 312 -5.17 7.99 -13.33
C GLY A 312 -4.03 8.39 -14.26
N ARG A 313 -4.36 8.90 -15.45
CA ARG A 313 -3.38 9.43 -16.40
C ARG A 313 -2.65 10.65 -15.84
N ALA A 314 -3.39 11.68 -15.42
CA ALA A 314 -2.82 12.91 -14.89
C ALA A 314 -1.90 12.64 -13.68
N ALA A 315 -2.35 11.80 -12.75
CA ALA A 315 -1.57 11.45 -11.55
C ALA A 315 -0.28 10.69 -11.90
N MET A 316 -0.33 9.72 -12.83
CA MET A 316 0.86 8.97 -13.25
C MET A 316 1.83 9.84 -14.06
N ASP A 317 1.34 10.67 -14.98
CA ASP A 317 2.16 11.59 -15.76
C ASP A 317 2.86 12.62 -14.87
N LYS A 318 2.15 13.18 -13.89
CA LYS A 318 2.74 14.10 -12.89
C LYS A 318 3.66 13.38 -11.89
N ALA A 319 3.37 12.14 -11.52
CA ALA A 319 4.30 11.35 -10.71
C ALA A 319 5.65 11.11 -11.41
N ARG A 320 5.64 11.07 -12.75
CA ARG A 320 6.83 10.94 -13.60
C ARG A 320 7.55 12.26 -13.86
N SER A 321 6.90 13.41 -13.69
CA SER A 321 7.56 14.72 -13.87
C SER A 321 8.58 14.98 -12.78
N ASN A 322 9.57 15.82 -13.08
CA ASN A 322 10.59 16.20 -12.09
C ASN A 322 10.14 17.34 -11.18
N ASP A 323 9.06 18.00 -11.55
CA ASP A 323 8.42 19.09 -10.81
C ASP A 323 7.40 18.53 -9.81
#